data_AF-A0A6V7IWC6-F1
#
_entry.id   AF-A0A6V7IWC6-F1
#
_cell.length_a   1.000
_cell.length_b   1.000
_cell.length_c   1.000
_cell.angle_alpha   90.00
_cell.angle_beta   90.00
_cell.angle_gamma   90.00
#
_symmetry.space_group_name_H-M   'P 1'
#
loop_
_entity.id
_entity.type
_entity.pdbx_description
1 polymer ?
#
loop_
_entity_poly.entity_id
_entity_poly.type
_entity_poly.pdbx_seq_one_letter_code
_entity_poly.pdbx_strand_id
1 'polypeptide(L)'
;YLWRIGDDGLYEGYPAEITRLFNLPGGLDHVDAVYERPDKKIVFFIGKNYYVFNANKLEPGYPRPLSTLGLPESLDKIDGAMVWGHNSRTYFFSGTMYW
;
A
#
# COMPACT_ATOMS: atom_id res chain seq x y z
N TYR A 1 9.55 -3.05 -9.29
CA TYR A 1 10.35 -1.80 -9.30
C TYR A 1 9.44 -0.62 -8.99
N LEU A 2 10.00 0.47 -8.45
CA LEU A 2 9.31 1.74 -8.19
C LEU A 2 10.06 2.85 -8.91
N TRP A 3 9.34 3.84 -9.41
CA TRP A 3 9.87 5.11 -9.92
C TRP A 3 9.37 6.23 -9.01
N ARG A 4 10.22 7.20 -8.72
CA ARG A 4 9.83 8.40 -7.98
C ARG A 4 10.05 9.61 -8.89
N ILE A 5 8.99 10.37 -9.08
CA ILE A 5 8.98 11.57 -9.93
C ILE A 5 8.54 12.74 -9.05
N GLY A 6 9.29 13.83 -9.09
CA GLY A 6 8.96 15.08 -8.39
C GLY A 6 8.85 16.24 -9.37
N ASP A 7 8.87 17.46 -8.84
CA ASP A 7 8.69 18.69 -9.62
C ASP A 7 9.79 18.86 -10.70
N ASP A 8 11.01 18.39 -10.42
CA ASP A 8 12.16 18.43 -11.33
C ASP A 8 12.33 17.14 -12.18
N GLY A 9 11.32 16.26 -12.19
CA GLY A 9 11.33 15.02 -12.96
C GLY A 9 11.76 13.78 -12.16
N LEU A 10 12.36 12.81 -12.84
CA LEU A 10 12.75 11.53 -12.24
C LEU A 10 13.90 11.72 -11.24
N TYR A 11 13.71 11.26 -10.00
CA TYR A 11 14.76 11.30 -8.98
C TYR A 11 15.93 10.37 -9.35
N GLU A 12 17.16 10.80 -9.04
CA GLU A 12 18.36 9.98 -9.20
C GLU A 12 18.25 8.68 -8.38
N GLY A 13 18.73 7.57 -8.96
CA GLY A 13 18.69 6.25 -8.33
C GLY A 13 17.39 5.46 -8.55
N TYR A 14 16.47 5.96 -9.39
CA TYR A 14 15.27 5.25 -9.83
C TYR A 14 15.34 4.84 -11.32
N PRO A 15 14.73 3.71 -11.73
CA PRO A 15 13.93 2.80 -10.91
C PRO A 15 14.73 2.06 -9.84
N ALA A 16 14.10 1.86 -8.69
CA ALA A 16 14.64 1.08 -7.59
C ALA A 16 13.79 -0.18 -7.39
N GLU A 17 14.42 -1.27 -6.95
CA GLU A 17 13.68 -2.42 -6.46
C GLU A 17 12.90 -2.04 -5.21
N ILE A 18 11.61 -2.39 -5.17
CA ILE A 18 10.76 -2.05 -4.02
C ILE A 18 11.26 -2.74 -2.74
N THR A 19 11.81 -3.95 -2.88
CA THR A 19 12.44 -4.75 -1.82
C THR A 19 13.68 -4.09 -1.22
N ARG A 20 14.38 -3.21 -1.97
CA ARG A 20 15.50 -2.41 -1.44
C ARG A 20 15.01 -1.28 -0.53
N LEU A 21 13.82 -0.74 -0.79
CA LEU A 21 13.24 0.38 -0.06
C LEU A 21 12.37 -0.07 1.12
N PHE A 22 11.63 -1.17 0.92
CA PHE A 22 10.71 -1.75 1.88
C PHE A 22 11.02 -3.22 2.03
N ASN A 23 11.17 -3.70 3.27
CA ASN A 23 11.39 -5.11 3.57
C ASN A 23 10.08 -5.93 3.42
N LEU A 24 9.51 -5.91 2.21
CA LEU A 24 8.36 -6.71 1.83
C LEU A 24 8.75 -8.20 1.75
N PRO A 25 7.79 -9.13 1.92
CA PRO A 25 8.05 -10.55 1.79
C PRO A 25 8.81 -10.91 0.51
N GLY A 26 9.76 -11.84 0.60
CA GLY A 26 10.43 -12.38 -0.56
C GLY A 26 9.47 -13.14 -1.49
N GLY A 27 9.76 -13.14 -2.79
CA GLY A 27 8.97 -13.87 -3.79
C GLY A 27 7.74 -13.12 -4.30
N LEU A 28 7.53 -11.87 -3.87
CA LEU A 28 6.51 -10.99 -4.44
C LEU A 28 6.97 -10.43 -5.78
N ASP A 29 6.11 -10.53 -6.79
CA ASP A 29 6.30 -9.95 -8.12
C ASP A 29 5.59 -8.59 -8.29
N HIS A 30 4.54 -8.32 -7.51
CA HIS A 30 3.80 -7.06 -7.51
C HIS A 30 3.20 -6.69 -6.14
N VAL A 31 2.71 -5.45 -6.04
CA VAL A 31 1.80 -4.96 -5.00
C VAL A 31 0.49 -4.58 -5.68
N ASP A 32 -0.66 -4.75 -5.02
CA ASP A 32 -1.96 -4.45 -5.64
C ASP A 32 -2.32 -2.97 -5.50
N ALA A 33 -2.11 -2.40 -4.31
CA ALA A 33 -2.37 -0.99 -4.03
C ALA A 33 -1.45 -0.46 -2.93
N VAL A 34 -1.26 0.86 -2.91
CA VAL A 34 -0.49 1.56 -1.87
C VAL A 34 -1.09 2.93 -1.57
N TYR A 35 -1.09 3.34 -0.31
CA TYR A 35 -1.42 4.72 0.08
C TYR A 35 -0.65 5.18 1.32
N GLU A 36 -0.53 6.49 1.50
CA GLU A 36 -0.03 7.10 2.74
C GLU A 36 -1.23 7.49 3.63
N ARG A 37 -1.22 7.02 4.88
CA ARG A 37 -2.21 7.39 5.90
C ARG A 37 -1.95 8.80 6.46
N PRO A 38 -2.94 9.43 7.12
CA PRO A 38 -2.74 10.73 7.76
C PRO A 38 -1.59 10.76 8.78
N ASP A 39 -1.27 9.64 9.43
CA ASP A 39 -0.14 9.48 10.35
C ASP A 39 1.20 9.19 9.67
N LYS A 40 1.31 9.43 8.35
CA LYS A 40 2.52 9.25 7.53
C LYS A 40 3.01 7.81 7.38
N LYS A 41 2.20 6.84 7.80
CA LYS A 41 2.49 5.44 7.56
C LYS A 41 2.10 5.05 6.14
N ILE A 42 2.95 4.26 5.50
CA ILE A 42 2.73 3.74 4.15
C ILE A 42 2.05 2.38 4.29
N VAL A 43 0.95 2.17 3.59
CA VAL A 43 0.20 0.93 3.62
C VAL A 43 0.24 0.27 2.26
N PHE A 44 0.77 -0.95 2.19
CA PHE A 44 0.76 -1.80 1.00
C PHE A 44 -0.31 -2.87 1.11
N PHE A 45 -1.06 -3.09 0.04
CA PHE A 45 -2.00 -4.19 -0.12
C PHE A 45 -1.43 -5.23 -1.07
N ILE A 46 -1.46 -6.49 -0.65
CA ILE A 46 -0.91 -7.63 -1.40
C ILE A 46 -1.78 -8.86 -1.12
N GLY A 47 -2.56 -9.25 -2.12
CA GLY A 47 -3.62 -10.25 -2.01
C GLY A 47 -4.56 -9.93 -0.84
N LYS A 48 -4.80 -10.94 0.01
CA LYS A 48 -5.68 -10.85 1.18
C LYS A 48 -5.06 -10.18 2.40
N ASN A 49 -3.88 -9.59 2.27
CA ASN A 49 -3.15 -9.00 3.38
C ASN A 49 -2.77 -7.54 3.10
N TYR A 50 -2.54 -6.80 4.18
CA TYR A 50 -1.94 -5.48 4.12
C TYR A 50 -0.78 -5.36 5.11
N TYR A 51 0.15 -4.49 4.76
CA TYR A 51 1.39 -4.22 5.48
C TYR A 51 1.42 -2.74 5.80
N VAL A 52 1.77 -2.38 7.03
CA VAL A 52 1.93 -0.99 7.44
C VAL A 52 3.40 -0.73 7.74
N PHE A 53 3.95 0.29 7.09
CA PHE A 53 5.33 0.72 7.25
C PHE A 53 5.39 2.11 7.89
N ASN A 54 6.31 2.27 8.82
CA ASN A 54 6.75 3.57 9.30
C ASN A 54 8.10 3.88 8.64
N ALA A 55 8.10 4.86 7.74
CA ALA A 55 9.16 5.05 6.75
C ALA A 55 9.44 3.73 5.99
N ASN A 56 10.60 3.12 6.19
CA ASN A 56 11.00 1.84 5.58
C ASN A 56 10.89 0.63 6.52
N LYS A 57 10.40 0.81 7.75
CA LYS A 57 10.30 -0.27 8.75
C LYS A 57 8.89 -0.82 8.81
N LEU A 58 8.76 -2.14 8.69
CA LEU A 58 7.50 -2.84 8.88
C LEU A 58 7.05 -2.70 10.34
N GLU A 59 5.82 -2.27 10.56
CA GLU A 59 5.26 -2.14 11.90
C GLU A 59 5.04 -3.54 12.54
N PRO A 60 5.24 -3.68 13.86
CA PRO A 60 5.00 -4.95 14.54
C PRO A 60 3.57 -5.46 14.36
N GLY A 61 3.43 -6.77 14.13
CA GLY A 61 2.12 -7.41 13.96
C GLY A 61 1.50 -7.24 12.58
N TYR A 62 2.29 -6.88 11.57
CA TYR A 62 1.95 -6.95 10.15
C TYR A 62 2.75 -8.05 9.43
N PRO A 63 2.22 -8.65 8.35
CA PRO A 63 0.93 -8.33 7.71
C PRO A 63 -0.30 -8.71 8.53
N ARG A 64 -1.44 -8.10 8.18
CA ARG A 64 -2.76 -8.48 8.72
C ARG A 64 -3.75 -8.73 7.58
N PRO A 65 -4.78 -9.58 7.79
CA PRO A 65 -5.77 -9.83 6.76
C PRO A 65 -6.69 -8.61 6.57
N LEU A 66 -7.19 -8.43 5.34
CA LEU A 66 -8.11 -7.34 4.97
C LEU A 66 -9.35 -7.28 5.88
N SER A 67 -9.81 -8.41 6.38
CA SER A 67 -10.96 -8.48 7.30
C SER A 67 -10.77 -7.68 8.59
N THR A 68 -9.52 -7.49 9.06
CA THR A 68 -9.25 -6.62 10.21
C THR A 68 -9.48 -5.14 9.95
N LEU A 69 -9.60 -4.72 8.68
CA LEU A 69 -10.05 -3.38 8.29
C LEU A 69 -11.58 -3.29 8.19
N GLY A 70 -12.32 -4.37 8.49
CA GLY A 70 -13.77 -4.45 8.32
C GLY A 70 -14.21 -4.82 6.90
N LEU A 71 -13.28 -5.27 6.05
CA LEU A 71 -13.57 -5.69 4.68
C LEU A 71 -14.12 -7.13 4.65
N PRO A 72 -14.94 -7.50 3.63
CA PRO A 72 -15.44 -8.86 3.50
C PRO A 72 -14.32 -9.92 3.39
N GLU A 73 -14.46 -11.06 4.06
CA GLU A 73 -13.48 -12.17 3.97
C GLU A 73 -13.39 -12.80 2.57
N SER A 74 -14.45 -12.63 1.78
CA SER A 74 -14.50 -13.06 0.38
C SER A 74 -13.65 -12.19 -0.55
N LEU A 75 -13.15 -11.04 -0.09
CA LEU A 75 -12.36 -10.14 -0.91
C LEU A 75 -10.95 -10.70 -1.13
N ASP A 76 -10.55 -10.81 -2.39
CA ASP A 76 -9.25 -11.39 -2.74
C ASP A 76 -8.10 -10.39 -2.74
N LYS A 77 -8.39 -9.11 -3.07
CA LYS A 77 -7.40 -8.02 -3.11
C LYS A 77 -8.05 -6.63 -3.15
N ILE A 78 -7.21 -5.61 -2.98
CA ILE A 78 -7.54 -4.19 -3.16
C ILE A 78 -6.87 -3.68 -4.44
N ASP A 79 -7.67 -3.18 -5.39
CA ASP A 79 -7.16 -2.66 -6.67
C ASP A 79 -6.72 -1.19 -6.58
N GLY A 80 -7.20 -0.45 -5.58
CA GLY A 80 -6.82 0.94 -5.35
C GLY A 80 -7.11 1.38 -3.92
N ALA A 81 -6.31 2.31 -3.41
CA ALA A 81 -6.51 2.90 -2.09
C ALA A 81 -6.08 4.36 -2.10
N MET A 82 -6.85 5.24 -1.45
CA MET A 82 -6.45 6.64 -1.27
C MET A 82 -7.12 7.27 -0.05
N VAL A 83 -6.51 8.34 0.46
CA VAL A 83 -7.20 9.26 1.38
C VAL A 83 -7.88 10.34 0.54
N TRP A 84 -9.20 10.48 0.66
CA TRP A 84 -9.92 11.50 -0.07
C TRP A 84 -9.79 12.86 0.62
N GLY A 85 -9.18 13.83 -0.08
CA GLY A 85 -8.92 15.16 0.48
C GLY A 85 -10.16 15.96 0.89
N HIS A 86 -11.36 15.60 0.41
CA HIS A 86 -12.59 16.30 0.77
C HIS A 86 -13.08 16.00 2.19
N ASN A 87 -12.93 14.75 2.65
CA ASN A 87 -13.46 14.32 3.96
C ASN A 87 -12.45 13.58 4.83
N SER A 88 -11.19 13.50 4.39
CA SER A 88 -10.09 12.82 5.07
C SER A 88 -10.32 11.35 5.39
N ARG A 89 -11.30 10.70 4.72
CA ARG A 89 -11.54 9.27 4.84
C ARG A 89 -10.65 8.50 3.87
N THR A 90 -10.25 7.31 4.28
CA THR A 90 -9.59 6.34 3.41
C THR A 90 -10.66 5.58 2.64
N TYR A 91 -10.44 5.43 1.33
CA TYR A 91 -11.29 4.65 0.43
C TYR A 91 -10.49 3.47 -0.11
N PHE A 92 -11.10 2.30 -0.10
CA PHE A 92 -10.57 1.09 -0.72
C PHE A 92 -11.44 0.69 -1.91
N PHE A 93 -10.82 0.35 -3.03
CA PHE A 93 -11.50 -0.03 -4.27
C PHE A 93 -11.15 -1.47 -4.63
N SER A 94 -12.15 -2.25 -5.03
CA SER A 94 -11.94 -3.60 -5.56
C SER A 94 -13.05 -3.96 -6.54
N GLY A 95 -12.68 -4.28 -7.78
CA GLY A 95 -13.61 -4.49 -8.88
C GLY A 95 -14.55 -3.29 -9.06
N THR A 96 -15.85 -3.51 -8.87
CA THR A 96 -16.90 -2.49 -9.01
C THR A 96 -17.37 -1.91 -7.66
N MET A 97 -16.70 -2.25 -6.57
CA MET A 97 -17.09 -1.86 -5.21
C MET A 97 -16.03 -0.97 -4.56
N TYR A 98 -16.48 -0.17 -3.59
CA TYR A 98 -15.62 0.57 -2.70
C TYR A 98 -16.12 0.51 -1.26
N TRP A 99 -15.22 0.74 -0.32
CA TRP A 99 -15.46 0.84 1.11
C TRP A 99 -14.84 2.11 1.68
#